data_AF-A0A2K2VEL4-F1
#
_entry.id   AF-A0A2K2VEL4-F1
#
_cell.length_a   1.000
_cell.length_b   1.000
_cell.length_c   1.000
_cell.angle_alpha   90.00
_cell.angle_beta   90.00
_cell.angle_gamma   90.00
#
_symmetry.space_group_name_H-M   'P 1'
#
loop_
_entity.id
_entity.type
_entity.pdbx_description
1 polymer ?
#
loop_
_entity_poly.entity_id
_entity_poly.type
_entity_poly.pdbx_seq_one_letter_code
_entity_poly.pdbx_strand_id
1 'polypeptide(L)'
;MNERERLVKAVAYLLLKKVAGNNEALLALLEYSNGGSIKEVAKRHGYSKTWLQKNFSQIARVLNSYQLASPIIRIFVPEIVSMKISWVEVSSLGRRRCSICGKIFYGGSFPESHFWAKHREMLFKLAEEVVEKFLKNTSPLTQKL
;
A
#
# COMPACT_ATOMS: atom_id res chain seq x y z
N MET A 1 3.23 20.84 -2.47
CA MET A 1 2.40 19.62 -2.52
C MET A 1 1.25 19.80 -1.56
N ASN A 2 0.02 19.82 -2.06
CA ASN A 2 -1.18 19.98 -1.25
C ASN A 2 -1.53 18.68 -0.49
N GLU A 3 -2.50 18.75 0.42
CA GLU A 3 -2.88 17.62 1.27
C GLU A 3 -3.43 16.43 0.48
N ARG A 4 -4.22 16.71 -0.57
CA ARG A 4 -4.76 15.68 -1.47
C ARG A 4 -3.63 14.92 -2.16
N GLU A 5 -2.63 15.62 -2.70
CA GLU A 5 -1.47 15.01 -3.36
C GLU A 5 -0.64 14.15 -2.38
N ARG A 6 -0.52 14.56 -1.11
CA ARG A 6 0.14 13.76 -0.06
C ARG A 6 -0.64 12.48 0.21
N LEU A 7 -1.96 12.60 0.35
CA LEU A 7 -2.84 11.46 0.58
C LEU A 7 -2.76 10.46 -0.59
N VAL A 8 -2.88 10.94 -1.82
CA VAL A 8 -2.75 10.11 -3.03
C VAL A 8 -1.41 9.38 -3.06
N LYS A 9 -0.29 10.05 -2.74
CA LYS A 9 1.03 9.41 -2.67
C LYS A 9 1.11 8.35 -1.57
N ALA A 10 0.51 8.58 -0.40
CA ALA A 10 0.47 7.61 0.68
C ALA A 10 -0.35 6.37 0.29
N VAL A 11 -1.52 6.57 -0.32
CA VAL A 11 -2.38 5.50 -0.83
C VAL A 11 -1.70 4.74 -1.97
N ALA A 12 -0.99 5.42 -2.88
CA ALA A 12 -0.19 4.79 -3.92
C ALA A 12 0.90 3.88 -3.33
N TYR A 13 1.54 4.29 -2.22
CA TYR A 13 2.53 3.45 -1.53
C TYR A 13 1.91 2.19 -0.91
N LEU A 14 0.68 2.26 -0.39
CA LEU A 14 -0.06 1.09 0.10
C LEU A 14 -0.48 0.19 -1.07
N LEU A 15 -1.06 0.76 -2.12
CA LEU A 15 -1.45 0.04 -3.33
C LEU A 15 -0.27 -0.67 -3.98
N LEU A 16 0.95 -0.11 -3.88
CA LEU A 16 2.16 -0.75 -4.38
C LEU A 16 2.35 -2.15 -3.78
N LYS A 17 2.10 -2.32 -2.47
CA LYS A 17 2.15 -3.62 -1.79
C LYS A 17 1.08 -4.55 -2.33
N LYS A 18 -0.14 -4.03 -2.52
CA LYS A 18 -1.28 -4.77 -3.04
C LYS A 18 -1.02 -5.32 -4.44
N VAL A 19 -0.65 -4.45 -5.38
CA VAL A 19 -0.43 -4.84 -6.79
C VAL A 19 0.79 -5.75 -6.95
N ALA A 20 1.74 -5.72 -6.01
CA ALA A 20 2.85 -6.67 -5.90
C ALA A 20 2.47 -8.02 -5.28
N GLY A 21 1.20 -8.22 -4.91
CA GLY A 21 0.72 -9.45 -4.29
C GLY A 21 1.12 -9.59 -2.81
N ASN A 22 1.62 -8.52 -2.19
CA ASN A 22 2.12 -8.53 -0.83
C ASN A 22 1.04 -8.05 0.17
N ASN A 23 -0.06 -8.80 0.27
CA ASN A 23 -1.14 -8.48 1.21
C ASN A 23 -0.65 -8.53 2.66
N GLU A 24 0.29 -9.42 2.98
CA GLU A 24 0.82 -9.60 4.33
C GLU A 24 1.52 -8.33 4.85
N ALA A 25 2.22 -7.61 3.98
CA ALA A 25 2.80 -6.30 4.28
C ALA A 25 1.75 -5.28 4.72
N LEU A 26 0.58 -5.30 4.09
CA LEU A 26 -0.52 -4.41 4.43
C LEU A 26 -1.13 -4.77 5.78
N LEU A 27 -1.35 -6.06 6.03
CA LEU A 27 -1.88 -6.55 7.31
C LEU A 27 -0.91 -6.23 8.46
N ALA A 28 0.40 -6.38 8.27
CA ALA A 28 1.41 -6.00 9.25
C ALA A 28 1.37 -4.50 9.57
N LEU A 29 1.24 -3.65 8.54
CA LEU A 29 1.11 -2.20 8.73
C LEU A 29 -0.18 -1.84 9.48
N LEU A 30 -1.29 -2.51 9.17
CA LEU A 30 -2.57 -2.30 9.83
C LEU A 30 -2.50 -2.70 11.30
N GLU A 31 -1.97 -3.88 11.62
CA GLU A 31 -1.84 -4.34 13.00
C GLU A 31 -0.95 -3.40 13.83
N TYR A 32 0.18 -2.97 13.26
CA TYR A 32 1.04 -1.97 13.90
C TYR A 32 0.31 -0.65 14.13
N SER A 33 -0.47 -0.20 13.14
CA SER A 33 -1.25 1.04 13.22
C SER A 33 -2.42 0.97 14.22
N ASN A 34 -2.82 -0.24 14.62
CA ASN A 34 -3.79 -0.49 15.69
C ASN A 34 -3.16 -0.57 17.09
N GLY A 35 -1.87 -0.26 17.22
CA GLY A 35 -1.16 -0.24 18.50
C GLY A 35 -0.38 -1.52 18.82
N GLY A 36 -0.27 -2.46 17.87
CA GLY A 36 0.55 -3.65 18.03
C GLY A 36 2.03 -3.30 18.26
N SER A 37 2.73 -4.11 19.06
CA SER A 37 4.17 -3.96 19.26
C SER A 37 4.93 -4.24 17.97
N ILE A 38 5.79 -3.31 17.55
CA ILE A 38 6.55 -3.45 16.30
C ILE A 38 7.36 -4.75 16.22
N LYS A 39 7.87 -5.24 17.35
CA LYS A 39 8.65 -6.49 17.41
C LYS A 39 7.75 -7.71 17.20
N GLU A 40 6.58 -7.72 17.82
CA GLU A 40 5.63 -8.83 17.79
C GLU A 40 4.93 -8.91 16.44
N VAL A 41 4.45 -7.77 15.94
CA VAL A 41 3.81 -7.65 14.63
C VAL A 41 4.79 -8.10 13.54
N ALA A 42 6.01 -7.54 13.53
CA ALA A 42 7.01 -7.91 12.52
C ALA A 42 7.30 -9.42 12.55
N LYS A 43 7.47 -10.02 13.73
CA LYS A 43 7.68 -11.47 13.88
C LYS A 43 6.50 -12.28 13.33
N ARG A 44 5.25 -11.91 13.68
CA ARG A 44 4.04 -12.63 13.27
C ARG A 44 3.87 -12.67 11.75
N HIS A 45 4.18 -11.56 11.08
CA HIS A 45 4.04 -11.40 9.64
C HIS A 45 5.32 -11.75 8.85
N GLY A 46 6.35 -12.31 9.50
CA GLY A 46 7.58 -12.73 8.82
C GLY A 46 8.47 -11.58 8.31
N TYR A 47 8.40 -10.40 8.92
CA TYR A 47 9.23 -9.25 8.60
C TYR A 47 10.24 -8.93 9.71
N SER A 48 11.26 -8.15 9.37
CA SER A 48 12.12 -7.54 10.38
C SER A 48 11.45 -6.30 10.99
N LYS A 49 11.77 -6.00 12.26
CA LYS A 49 11.36 -4.75 12.92
C LYS A 49 11.69 -3.52 12.08
N THR A 50 12.91 -3.50 11.53
CA THR A 50 13.41 -2.42 10.68
C THR A 50 12.60 -2.27 9.40
N TRP A 51 12.15 -3.38 8.79
CA TRP A 51 11.32 -3.34 7.60
C TRP A 51 9.97 -2.66 7.91
N LEU A 52 9.30 -3.08 8.99
CA LEU A 52 8.00 -2.55 9.38
C LEU A 52 8.11 -1.05 9.73
N GLN A 53 9.14 -0.69 10.50
CA GLN A 53 9.41 0.70 10.85
C GLN A 53 9.64 1.57 9.61
N LYS A 54 10.49 1.12 8.68
CA LYS A 54 10.78 1.88 7.45
C LYS A 54 9.54 2.08 6.59
N ASN A 55 8.70 1.06 6.44
CA ASN A 55 7.47 1.18 5.64
C ASN A 55 6.47 2.14 6.29
N PHE A 56 6.31 2.09 7.62
CA PHE A 56 5.46 3.05 8.34
C PHE A 56 6.01 4.47 8.25
N SER A 57 7.30 4.68 8.56
CA SER A 57 7.97 5.98 8.48
C SER A 57 7.93 6.56 7.07
N GLN A 58 7.95 5.73 6.04
CA GLN A 58 7.81 6.17 4.65
C GLN A 58 6.44 6.79 4.39
N ILE A 59 5.36 6.20 4.92
CA ILE A 59 4.00 6.76 4.83
C ILE A 59 3.92 8.07 5.61
N ALA A 60 4.42 8.10 6.85
CA ALA A 60 4.48 9.31 7.67
C ALA A 60 5.23 10.45 6.98
N ARG A 61 6.36 10.13 6.34
CA ARG A 61 7.18 11.10 5.60
C ARG A 61 6.45 11.66 4.39
N VAL A 62 5.73 10.84 3.63
CA VAL A 62 4.91 11.31 2.50
C VAL A 62 3.78 12.23 2.97
N LEU A 63 3.15 11.90 4.08
CA LEU A 63 2.09 12.71 4.69
C LEU A 63 2.62 13.97 5.39
N ASN A 64 3.93 14.05 5.63
CA ASN A 64 4.54 15.06 6.48
C ASN A 64 3.94 15.08 7.90
N SER A 65 3.51 13.93 8.41
CA SER A 65 2.94 13.77 9.74
C SER A 65 2.99 12.30 10.17
N TYR A 66 3.62 12.03 11.31
CA TYR A 66 3.60 10.71 11.94
C TYR A 66 2.22 10.38 12.52
N GLN A 67 1.50 11.39 13.02
CA GLN A 67 0.18 11.24 13.62
C GLN A 67 -0.87 10.82 12.58
N LEU A 68 -0.73 11.27 11.33
CA LEU A 68 -1.65 10.92 10.24
C LEU A 68 -1.37 9.54 9.63
N ALA A 69 -0.19 8.95 9.83
CA ALA A 69 0.14 7.66 9.22
C ALA A 69 -0.80 6.54 9.68
N SER A 70 -0.99 6.37 11.00
CA SER A 70 -1.86 5.30 11.52
C SER A 70 -3.32 5.46 11.10
N PRO A 71 -3.98 6.64 11.23
CA PRO A 71 -5.33 6.84 10.71
C PRO A 71 -5.46 6.51 9.22
N ILE A 72 -4.54 6.97 8.36
CA ILE A 72 -4.57 6.68 6.93
C ILE A 72 -4.44 5.18 6.65
N ILE A 73 -3.51 4.49 7.33
CA ILE A 73 -3.35 3.04 7.18
C ILE A 73 -4.63 2.31 7.60
N ARG A 74 -5.20 2.66 8.76
CA ARG A 74 -6.43 2.04 9.28
C ARG A 74 -7.64 2.20 8.35
N ILE A 75 -7.74 3.35 7.69
CA ILE A 75 -8.82 3.65 6.75
C ILE A 75 -8.63 2.89 5.43
N PHE A 76 -7.45 3.00 4.82
CA PHE A 76 -7.27 2.55 3.44
C PHE A 76 -6.85 1.09 3.31
N VAL A 77 -6.15 0.50 4.29
CA VAL A 77 -5.69 -0.88 4.17
C VAL A 77 -6.83 -1.90 4.03
N PRO A 78 -7.91 -1.86 4.84
CA PRO A 78 -9.01 -2.82 4.69
C PRO A 78 -9.63 -2.80 3.28
N GLU A 79 -9.88 -1.59 2.77
CA GLU A 79 -10.39 -1.37 1.40
C GLU A 79 -9.41 -1.93 0.36
N ILE A 80 -8.14 -1.57 0.44
CA ILE A 80 -7.10 -2.01 -0.51
C ILE A 80 -6.94 -3.54 -0.51
N VAL A 81 -6.93 -4.17 0.67
CA VAL A 81 -6.79 -5.63 0.79
C VAL A 81 -7.98 -6.34 0.14
N SER A 82 -9.18 -5.80 0.26
CA SER A 82 -10.41 -6.36 -0.35
C SER A 82 -10.43 -6.31 -1.87
N MET A 83 -9.62 -5.44 -2.49
CA MET A 83 -9.57 -5.29 -3.95
C MET A 83 -9.06 -6.56 -4.63
N LYS A 84 -9.74 -6.99 -5.69
CA LYS A 84 -9.29 -8.08 -6.57
C LYS A 84 -8.33 -7.55 -7.64
N ILE A 85 -7.16 -7.06 -7.21
CA ILE A 85 -6.12 -6.53 -8.09
C ILE A 85 -4.75 -7.12 -7.78
N SER A 86 -4.03 -7.52 -8.82
CA SER A 86 -2.62 -7.87 -8.83
C SER A 86 -2.04 -7.50 -10.19
N TRP A 87 -0.82 -6.96 -10.21
CA TRP A 87 -0.03 -6.74 -11.43
C TRP A 87 1.06 -7.77 -11.62
N VAL A 88 1.08 -8.78 -10.74
CA VAL A 88 1.95 -9.95 -10.84
C VAL A 88 1.10 -11.11 -11.31
N GLU A 89 1.44 -11.65 -12.47
CA GLU A 89 0.96 -12.93 -12.97
C GLU A 89 1.96 -14.02 -12.61
N VAL A 90 1.45 -15.17 -12.19
CA VAL A 90 2.25 -16.36 -11.92
C VAL A 90 1.91 -17.39 -12.98
N SER A 91 2.90 -17.76 -13.80
CA SER A 91 2.75 -18.84 -14.77
C SER A 91 2.62 -20.20 -14.08
N SER A 92 2.15 -21.21 -14.81
CA SER A 92 2.09 -22.61 -14.35
C SER A 92 3.43 -23.17 -13.88
N LEU A 93 4.54 -22.63 -14.40
CA LEU A 93 5.91 -22.99 -14.01
C LEU A 93 6.44 -22.17 -12.81
N GLY A 94 5.57 -21.43 -12.11
CA GLY A 94 5.93 -20.60 -10.97
C GLY A 94 6.70 -19.31 -11.32
N ARG A 95 6.92 -19.01 -12.60
CA ARG A 95 7.57 -17.75 -13.00
C ARG A 95 6.61 -16.58 -12.81
N ARG A 96 7.07 -15.55 -12.11
CA ARG A 96 6.33 -14.31 -11.90
C ARG A 96 6.66 -13.32 -13.01
N ARG A 97 5.65 -12.66 -13.57
CA ARG A 97 5.82 -11.58 -14.56
C ARG A 97 4.90 -10.41 -14.27
N CYS A 98 5.28 -9.24 -14.77
CA CYS A 98 4.41 -8.07 -14.79
C CYS A 98 3.29 -8.29 -15.82
N SER A 99 2.03 -8.16 -15.42
CA SER A 99 0.88 -8.25 -16.33
C SER A 99 0.73 -7.02 -17.24
N ILE A 100 1.41 -5.91 -16.94
CA ILE A 100 1.33 -4.68 -17.73
C ILE A 100 2.32 -4.69 -18.90
N CYS A 101 3.60 -5.03 -18.65
CA CYS A 101 4.65 -4.97 -19.67
C CYS A 101 5.33 -6.32 -19.97
N GLY A 102 4.89 -7.41 -19.35
CA GLY A 102 5.46 -8.75 -19.57
C GLY A 102 6.82 -9.00 -18.93
N LYS A 103 7.43 -8.02 -18.22
CA LYS A 103 8.73 -8.19 -17.58
C LYS A 103 8.73 -9.39 -16.63
N ILE A 104 9.70 -10.28 -16.78
CA ILE A 104 9.89 -11.44 -15.91
C ILE A 104 10.64 -11.03 -14.63
N PHE A 105 10.17 -11.53 -13.48
CA PHE A 105 10.80 -11.35 -12.18
C PHE A 105 11.63 -12.59 -11.84
N TYR A 106 12.95 -12.48 -12.00
CA TYR A 106 13.90 -13.52 -11.58
C TYR A 106 14.21 -13.43 -10.07
N GLY A 107 14.78 -14.49 -9.48
CA GLY A 107 14.99 -14.69 -8.05
C GLY A 107 15.29 -13.42 -7.23
N GLY A 108 14.50 -13.20 -6.18
CA GLY A 108 14.67 -12.06 -5.26
C GLY A 108 14.28 -10.68 -5.80
N SER A 109 13.92 -10.55 -7.09
CA SER A 109 13.43 -9.26 -7.60
C SER A 109 12.09 -8.87 -6.97
N PHE A 110 12.01 -7.63 -6.48
CA PHE A 110 10.84 -7.08 -5.81
C PHE A 110 9.94 -6.43 -6.86
N PRO A 111 8.72 -6.95 -7.12
CA PRO A 111 7.81 -6.35 -8.11
C PRO A 111 7.52 -4.87 -7.85
N GLU A 112 7.52 -4.47 -6.57
CA GLU A 112 7.32 -3.08 -6.14
C GLU A 112 8.29 -2.10 -6.79
N SER A 113 9.59 -2.42 -6.87
CA SER A 113 10.58 -1.50 -7.44
C SER A 113 10.35 -1.30 -8.94
N HIS A 114 9.95 -2.36 -9.64
CA HIS A 114 9.60 -2.29 -11.05
C HIS A 114 8.32 -1.47 -11.27
N PHE A 115 7.26 -1.70 -10.49
CA PHE A 115 6.01 -0.96 -10.63
C PHE A 115 6.19 0.52 -10.33
N TRP A 116 6.97 0.85 -9.30
CA TRP A 116 7.31 2.24 -8.99
C TRP A 116 8.12 2.92 -10.10
N ALA A 117 9.02 2.19 -10.78
CA ALA A 117 9.88 2.75 -11.81
C ALA A 117 9.23 2.82 -13.19
N LYS A 118 8.35 1.87 -13.54
CA LYS A 118 7.84 1.70 -14.91
C LYS A 118 6.33 1.89 -15.05
N HIS A 119 5.57 1.77 -13.96
CA HIS A 119 4.11 1.84 -13.97
C HIS A 119 3.58 2.85 -12.93
N ARG A 120 4.39 3.87 -12.63
CA ARG A 120 4.07 4.87 -11.62
C ARG A 120 2.78 5.61 -11.92
N GLU A 121 2.59 6.05 -13.16
CA GLU A 121 1.41 6.82 -13.55
C GLU A 121 0.13 6.00 -13.34
N MET A 122 0.13 4.74 -13.74
CA MET A 122 -1.00 3.82 -13.49
C MET A 122 -1.27 3.63 -11.99
N LEU A 123 -0.21 3.55 -11.18
CA LEU A 123 -0.34 3.37 -9.73
C LEU A 123 -0.96 4.60 -9.07
N PHE A 124 -0.54 5.79 -9.51
CA PHE A 124 -1.06 7.05 -9.02
C PHE A 124 -2.50 7.27 -9.45
N LYS A 125 -2.84 6.95 -10.70
CA LYS A 125 -4.23 6.98 -11.18
C LYS A 125 -5.14 6.08 -10.35
N LEU A 126 -4.71 4.85 -10.07
CA LEU A 126 -5.45 3.93 -9.20
C LEU A 126 -5.60 4.50 -7.77
N ALA A 127 -4.56 5.15 -7.25
CA ALA A 127 -4.62 5.79 -5.94
C ALA A 127 -5.60 6.97 -5.90
N GLU A 128 -5.65 7.78 -6.96
CA GLU A 128 -6.64 8.85 -7.11
C GLU A 128 -8.06 8.29 -7.10
N GLU A 129 -8.34 7.24 -7.88
CA GLU A 129 -9.65 6.58 -7.91
C GLU A 129 -10.07 6.07 -6.53
N VAL A 130 -9.15 5.45 -5.79
CA VAL A 130 -9.41 4.97 -4.41
C VAL A 130 -9.69 6.12 -3.45
N VAL A 131 -8.89 7.19 -3.51
CA VAL A 131 -9.09 8.40 -2.67
C VAL A 131 -10.41 9.08 -3.01
N GLU A 132 -10.75 9.25 -4.29
CA GLU A 132 -12.00 9.86 -4.71
C GLU A 132 -13.22 9.06 -4.27
N LYS A 133 -13.17 7.73 -4.41
CA LYS A 133 -14.23 6.85 -3.91
C LYS A 133 -14.42 7.02 -2.40
N PHE A 134 -13.33 7.08 -1.64
CA PHE A 134 -13.38 7.31 -0.20
C PHE A 134 -14.01 8.66 0.16
N LEU A 135 -13.56 9.74 -0.47
CA LEU A 135 -14.09 11.09 -0.21
C LEU A 135 -15.57 11.23 -0.58
N LYS A 136 -16.01 10.60 -1.69
CA LYS A 136 -17.43 10.58 -2.09
C LYS A 136 -18.30 9.82 -1.09
N ASN A 137 -17.80 8.73 -0.50
CA ASN A 137 -18.54 7.91 0.46
C ASN A 137 -18.56 8.50 1.88
N THR A 138 -17.60 9.37 2.22
CA THR A 138 -17.54 10.05 3.53
C THR A 138 -18.26 11.41 3.54
N SER A 139 -18.44 12.04 2.38
CA SER A 139 -19.12 13.33 2.22
C SER A 139 -20.62 13.38 2.62
N PRO A 140 -21.43 12.30 2.58
CA PRO A 140 -22.81 12.34 3.07
C PRO A 140 -22.93 12.22 4.61
N LEU A 141 -21.92 11.67 5.28
CA LEU A 141 -21.97 11.36 6.72
C LEU A 141 -21.36 12.46 7.62
N THR A 142 -20.67 13.44 7.03
CA THR A 142 -20.03 14.55 7.75
C THR A 142 -20.89 15.83 7.82
N GLN A 143 -22.14 15.81 7.34
CA GLN A 143 -23.10 16.89 7.55
C GLN A 143 -23.89 16.79 8.87
N LYS A 144 -23.58 15.80 9.74
CA LYS A 144 -24.21 15.63 11.06
C LYS A 144 -23.20 15.23 12.15
N LEU A 145 -22.07 15.93 12.22
CA LEU A 145 -21.25 16.04 13.43
C LEU A 145 -20.86 17.50 13.63
#